data_AF-A0A5A5T7C4-F1
#
_entry.id   AF-A0A5A5T7C4-F1
#
_cell.length_a   1.000
_cell.length_b   1.000
_cell.length_c   1.000
_cell.angle_alpha   90.00
_cell.angle_beta   90.00
_cell.angle_gamma   90.00
#
_symmetry.space_group_name_H-M   'P 1'
#
loop_
_entity.id
_entity.type
_entity.pdbx_description
1 polymer ?
#
loop_
_entity_poly.entity_id
_entity_poly.type
_entity_poly.pdbx_seq_one_letter_code
_entity_poly.pdbx_strand_id
1 'polypeptide(L)'
;MPQQYYTASEAQKKLGFSRAAFFRKVKQGIIRKVVPPGMKQGVYPKRDIDALALSMHTIFEQFQTIVFSCSSPEDQKEEMEIGIRAFGKDFITPLAERISFQKKCEFTFHSLKAHGKVVGYFSLFRLTDTFLDQLLHGEQIERSISIDDMLSFTRLEPFHIYIDVLVTDPLLSHHLRNLYAGLLVSHLFSLLRSLQNNGYLIDKVYTITSTKEADKLAAHAGFHKVQTSSLTPNRVVWELPLCEQHLQTLSSFWQG
;
A
#
# COMPACT_ATOMS: atom_id res chain seq x y z
N MET A 1 23.56 3.61 -39.35
CA MET A 1 22.93 4.36 -38.25
C MET A 1 24.00 4.65 -37.21
N PRO A 2 24.20 5.90 -36.76
CA PRO A 2 25.15 6.14 -35.67
C PRO A 2 24.73 5.32 -34.46
N GLN A 3 25.70 4.70 -33.79
CA GLN A 3 25.60 3.66 -32.74
C GLN A 3 24.86 4.11 -31.45
N GLN A 4 24.18 5.26 -31.49
CA GLN A 4 23.63 6.00 -30.36
C GLN A 4 22.10 5.90 -30.23
N TYR A 5 21.41 5.20 -31.14
CA TYR A 5 19.96 5.07 -31.12
C TYR A 5 19.51 3.62 -31.29
N TYR A 6 18.37 3.29 -30.68
CA TYR A 6 17.61 2.08 -30.94
C TYR A 6 16.43 2.38 -31.87
N THR A 7 16.10 1.38 -32.70
CA THR A 7 14.79 1.26 -33.33
C THR A 7 13.71 0.93 -32.31
N ALA A 8 12.43 1.05 -32.70
CA ALA A 8 11.31 0.69 -31.81
C ALA A 8 11.39 -0.77 -31.35
N SER A 9 11.72 -1.69 -32.26
CA SER A 9 11.82 -3.12 -31.94
C SER A 9 12.98 -3.43 -31.00
N GLU A 10 14.13 -2.77 -31.16
CA GLU A 10 15.27 -2.94 -30.26
C GLU A 10 14.99 -2.38 -28.87
N ALA A 11 14.43 -1.17 -28.78
CA ALA A 11 14.06 -0.55 -27.51
C ALA A 11 12.98 -1.36 -26.79
N GLN A 12 11.96 -1.84 -27.51
CA GLN A 12 10.92 -2.73 -26.98
C GLN A 12 11.54 -4.00 -26.40
N LYS A 13 12.42 -4.67 -27.17
CA LYS A 13 13.09 -5.91 -26.74
C LYS A 13 13.97 -5.66 -25.50
N LYS A 14 14.71 -4.54 -25.48
CA LYS A 14 15.60 -4.17 -24.38
C LYS A 14 14.84 -3.90 -23.07
N LEU A 15 13.65 -3.30 -23.16
CA LEU A 15 12.79 -3.01 -22.00
C LEU A 15 11.86 -4.18 -21.63
N GLY A 16 11.77 -5.23 -22.44
CA GLY A 16 10.89 -6.38 -22.19
C GLY A 16 9.38 -6.06 -22.29
N PHE A 17 8.99 -4.96 -22.93
CA PHE A 17 7.58 -4.58 -23.05
C PHE A 17 6.87 -5.28 -24.20
N SER A 18 5.57 -5.53 -24.04
CA SER A 18 4.71 -5.82 -25.18
C SER A 18 4.63 -4.60 -26.09
N ARG A 19 4.36 -4.81 -27.39
CA ARG A 19 4.26 -3.74 -28.38
C ARG A 19 3.26 -2.66 -27.94
N ALA A 20 2.08 -3.06 -27.45
CA ALA A 20 1.05 -2.15 -26.98
C ALA A 20 1.50 -1.32 -25.77
N ALA A 21 2.12 -1.95 -24.77
CA ALA A 21 2.63 -1.25 -23.58
C ALA A 21 3.75 -0.26 -23.93
N PHE A 22 4.67 -0.64 -24.83
CA PHE A 22 5.75 0.22 -25.30
C PHE A 22 5.20 1.51 -25.94
N PHE A 23 4.29 1.39 -26.92
CA PHE A 23 3.73 2.57 -27.58
C PHE A 23 2.83 3.42 -26.67
N ARG A 24 2.14 2.80 -25.70
CA ARG A 24 1.42 3.53 -24.65
C ARG A 24 2.37 4.42 -23.85
N LYS A 25 3.51 3.89 -23.39
CA LYS A 25 4.52 4.64 -22.63
C LYS A 25 5.22 5.72 -23.48
N VAL A 26 5.41 5.48 -24.78
CA VAL A 26 5.88 6.52 -25.72
C VAL A 26 4.85 7.65 -25.83
N LYS A 27 3.56 7.34 -25.99
CA LYS A 27 2.48 8.34 -26.05
C LYS A 27 2.35 9.15 -24.76
N GLN A 28 2.61 8.53 -23.62
CA GLN A 28 2.66 9.18 -22.30
C GLN A 28 3.92 10.04 -22.09
N GLY A 29 4.88 10.02 -23.02
CA GLY A 29 6.15 10.77 -22.89
C GLY A 29 7.18 10.13 -21.95
N ILE A 30 6.87 8.97 -21.35
CA ILE A 30 7.78 8.24 -20.46
C ILE A 30 9.00 7.73 -21.24
N ILE A 31 8.76 7.21 -22.45
CA ILE A 31 9.83 6.80 -23.36
C ILE A 31 10.01 7.90 -24.40
N ARG A 32 11.14 8.59 -24.33
CA ARG A 32 11.46 9.69 -25.25
C ARG A 32 11.72 9.18 -26.66
N LYS A 33 10.85 9.59 -27.59
CA LYS A 33 11.03 9.39 -29.04
C LYS A 33 11.61 10.65 -29.66
N VAL A 34 12.64 10.52 -30.48
CA VAL A 34 13.28 11.63 -31.22
C VAL A 34 13.18 11.36 -32.71
N VAL A 35 12.92 12.38 -33.52
CA VAL A 35 12.95 12.30 -34.98
C VAL A 35 14.15 13.12 -35.47
N PRO A 36 15.27 12.48 -35.87
CA PRO A 36 16.45 13.20 -36.34
C PRO A 36 16.16 14.01 -37.62
N PRO A 37 16.90 15.10 -37.88
CA PRO A 37 16.77 15.88 -39.12
C PRO A 37 16.90 14.98 -40.36
N GLY A 38 15.97 15.12 -41.31
CA GLY A 38 15.96 14.34 -42.55
C GLY A 38 15.37 12.93 -42.43
N MET A 39 14.94 12.48 -41.23
CA MET A 39 14.29 11.19 -41.06
C MET A 39 12.77 11.31 -40.91
N LYS A 40 12.04 10.37 -41.52
CA LYS A 40 10.57 10.23 -41.36
C LYS A 40 10.19 9.37 -40.16
N GLN A 41 11.10 8.50 -39.72
CA GLN A 41 10.87 7.56 -38.62
C GLN A 41 11.56 8.06 -37.35
N GLY A 42 10.87 7.95 -36.21
CA GLY A 42 11.46 8.29 -34.92
C GLY A 42 12.26 7.13 -34.34
N VAL A 43 13.32 7.47 -33.61
CA VAL A 43 14.25 6.58 -32.94
C VAL A 43 14.30 6.90 -31.44
N TYR A 44 14.97 6.04 -30.67
CA TYR A 44 15.03 6.12 -29.22
C TYR A 44 16.48 6.25 -28.77
N PRO A 45 16.87 7.31 -28.04
CA PRO A 45 18.24 7.47 -27.57
C PRO A 45 18.69 6.26 -26.75
N LYS A 46 19.80 5.64 -27.15
CA LYS A 46 20.31 4.41 -26.51
C LYS A 46 20.58 4.62 -25.02
N ARG A 47 21.19 5.76 -24.66
CA ARG A 47 21.42 6.16 -23.27
C ARG A 47 20.15 6.14 -22.43
N ASP A 48 19.07 6.70 -22.95
CA ASP A 48 17.82 6.85 -22.20
C ASP A 48 17.12 5.48 -22.03
N ILE A 49 17.15 4.63 -23.07
CA ILE A 49 16.61 3.26 -23.01
C ILE A 49 17.46 2.36 -22.11
N ASP A 50 18.78 2.43 -22.20
CA ASP A 50 19.69 1.63 -21.38
C ASP A 50 19.58 2.04 -19.90
N ALA A 51 19.48 3.34 -19.60
CA ALA A 51 19.22 3.83 -18.24
C ALA A 51 17.87 3.32 -17.71
N LEU A 52 16.81 3.38 -18.53
CA LEU A 52 15.50 2.87 -18.14
C LEU A 52 15.52 1.34 -17.93
N ALA A 53 16.20 0.59 -18.80
CA ALA A 53 16.37 -0.85 -18.67
C ALA A 53 17.13 -1.22 -17.40
N LEU A 54 18.19 -0.45 -17.07
CA LEU A 54 18.96 -0.64 -15.84
C LEU A 54 18.09 -0.38 -14.61
N SER A 55 17.32 0.71 -14.59
CA SER A 55 16.37 0.99 -13.51
C SER A 55 15.34 -0.13 -13.36
N MET A 56 14.78 -0.65 -14.47
CA MET A 56 13.84 -1.76 -14.44
C MET A 56 14.46 -3.06 -13.92
N HIS A 57 15.71 -3.36 -14.29
CA HIS A 57 16.43 -4.54 -13.80
C HIS A 57 16.73 -4.44 -12.32
N THR A 58 17.20 -3.29 -11.83
CA THR A 58 17.43 -3.06 -10.40
C THR A 58 16.14 -3.20 -9.61
N ILE A 59 15.03 -2.66 -10.14
CA ILE A 59 13.70 -2.82 -9.56
C ILE A 59 13.29 -4.31 -9.54
N PHE A 60 13.51 -5.04 -10.62
CA PHE A 60 13.18 -6.47 -10.71
C PHE A 60 14.00 -7.35 -9.75
N GLU A 61 15.30 -7.08 -9.61
CA GLU A 61 16.16 -7.75 -8.64
C GLU A 61 15.74 -7.43 -7.20
N GLN A 62 15.33 -6.18 -6.92
CA GLN A 62 14.72 -5.82 -5.65
C GLN A 62 13.43 -6.62 -5.39
N PHE A 63 12.58 -6.78 -6.41
CA PHE A 63 11.32 -7.54 -6.31
C PHE A 63 11.50 -9.02 -5.99
N GLN A 64 12.60 -9.66 -6.42
CA GLN A 64 12.85 -11.08 -6.08
C GLN A 64 13.04 -11.32 -4.58
N THR A 65 13.22 -10.26 -3.79
CA THR A 65 13.39 -10.34 -2.33
C THR A 65 12.26 -9.69 -1.54
N ILE A 66 11.17 -9.31 -2.23
CA ILE A 66 10.00 -8.74 -1.58
C ILE A 66 9.10 -9.85 -1.04
N VAL A 67 8.81 -9.80 0.26
CA VAL A 67 7.98 -10.77 0.95
C VAL A 67 6.89 -10.04 1.73
N PHE A 68 5.66 -10.52 1.58
CA PHE A 68 4.55 -10.16 2.45
C PHE A 68 4.23 -11.33 3.38
N SER A 69 4.00 -11.04 4.65
CA SER A 69 3.64 -12.06 5.64
C SER A 69 2.86 -11.45 6.80
N CYS A 70 2.10 -12.27 7.53
CA CYS A 70 1.73 -11.94 8.89
C CYS A 70 3.01 -11.70 9.71
N SER A 71 3.01 -10.67 10.55
CA SER A 71 4.22 -10.22 11.24
C SER A 71 4.64 -11.18 12.34
N SER A 72 5.89 -11.65 12.29
CA SER A 72 6.50 -12.36 13.42
C SER A 72 6.77 -11.39 14.59
N PRO A 73 7.05 -11.89 15.81
CA PRO A 73 7.48 -11.03 16.91
C PRO A 73 8.73 -10.18 16.59
N GLU A 74 9.64 -10.70 15.76
CA GLU A 74 10.82 -9.98 15.25
C GLU A 74 10.41 -8.89 14.25
N ASP A 75 9.52 -9.20 13.31
CA ASP A 75 8.98 -8.20 12.40
C ASP A 75 8.31 -7.06 13.20
N GLN A 76 7.50 -7.39 14.21
CA GLN A 76 6.81 -6.39 15.04
C GLN A 76 7.78 -5.46 15.79
N LYS A 77 8.98 -5.92 16.15
CA LYS A 77 10.01 -5.03 16.71
C LYS A 77 10.48 -4.01 15.68
N GLU A 78 10.76 -4.43 14.45
CA GLU A 78 11.16 -3.52 13.37
C GLU A 78 10.02 -2.57 12.98
N GLU A 79 8.78 -3.05 12.97
CA GLU A 79 7.58 -2.23 12.74
C GLU A 79 7.41 -1.15 13.80
N MET A 80 7.65 -1.48 15.07
CA MET A 80 7.63 -0.49 16.15
C MET A 80 8.66 0.60 15.90
N GLU A 81 9.87 0.25 15.51
CA GLU A 81 10.90 1.24 15.19
C GLU A 81 10.49 2.14 14.01
N ILE A 82 9.87 1.57 12.97
CA ILE A 82 9.29 2.34 11.85
C ILE A 82 8.18 3.27 12.36
N GLY A 83 7.28 2.76 13.20
CA GLY A 83 6.19 3.53 13.80
C GLY A 83 6.69 4.68 14.67
N ILE A 84 7.70 4.44 15.51
CA ILE A 84 8.34 5.47 16.34
C ILE A 84 8.89 6.59 15.46
N ARG A 85 9.57 6.26 14.34
CA ARG A 85 10.08 7.28 13.40
C ARG A 85 8.98 8.03 12.66
N ALA A 86 7.87 7.37 12.35
CA ALA A 86 6.77 7.95 11.57
C ALA A 86 5.82 8.81 12.41
N PHE A 87 5.51 8.35 13.63
CA PHE A 87 4.44 8.91 14.46
C PHE A 87 4.91 9.41 15.83
N GLY A 88 6.09 8.97 16.29
CA GLY A 88 6.61 9.24 17.62
C GLY A 88 6.30 8.13 18.62
N LYS A 89 7.16 7.98 19.63
CA LYS A 89 7.12 6.87 20.60
C LYS A 89 5.83 6.80 21.41
N ASP A 90 5.22 7.94 21.69
CA ASP A 90 4.00 8.01 22.50
C ASP A 90 2.75 7.49 21.78
N PHE A 91 2.84 7.17 20.49
CA PHE A 91 1.71 6.64 19.72
C PHE A 91 1.86 5.15 19.42
N ILE A 92 2.89 4.48 19.95
CA ILE A 92 3.19 3.09 19.61
C ILE A 92 2.78 2.15 20.74
N THR A 93 1.90 1.22 20.41
CA THR A 93 1.52 0.10 21.28
C THR A 93 2.74 -0.74 21.65
N PRO A 94 2.97 -1.04 22.95
CA PRO A 94 4.07 -1.89 23.39
C PRO A 94 4.09 -3.28 22.76
N LEU A 95 5.28 -3.86 22.57
CA LEU A 95 5.46 -5.15 21.88
C LEU A 95 4.64 -6.30 22.50
N ALA A 96 4.60 -6.41 23.83
CA ALA A 96 3.88 -7.48 24.52
C ALA A 96 2.38 -7.45 24.21
N GLU A 97 1.83 -6.25 24.07
CA GLU A 97 0.43 -6.02 23.73
C GLU A 97 0.17 -6.31 22.25
N ARG A 98 1.04 -5.86 21.32
CA ARG A 98 0.97 -6.24 19.90
C ARG A 98 1.01 -7.76 19.68
N ILE A 99 1.86 -8.48 20.42
CA ILE A 99 1.91 -9.95 20.38
C ILE A 99 0.58 -10.54 20.87
N SER A 100 -0.04 -9.96 21.90
CA SER A 100 -1.33 -10.41 22.42
C SER A 100 -2.46 -10.16 21.42
N PHE A 101 -2.44 -9.01 20.74
CA PHE A 101 -3.37 -8.66 19.66
C PHE A 101 -3.29 -9.68 18.52
N GLN A 102 -2.08 -9.97 18.04
CA GLN A 102 -1.84 -10.95 16.97
C GLN A 102 -2.27 -12.37 17.35
N LYS A 103 -2.14 -12.76 18.63
CA LYS A 103 -2.63 -14.06 19.12
C LYS A 103 -4.15 -14.14 19.11
N LYS A 104 -4.85 -13.02 19.37
CA LYS A 104 -6.31 -12.94 19.33
C LYS A 104 -6.84 -12.90 17.89
N CYS A 105 -6.10 -12.28 16.97
CA CYS A 105 -6.41 -12.28 15.54
C CYS A 105 -5.14 -12.31 14.68
N GLU A 106 -4.94 -13.39 13.91
CA GLU A 106 -3.74 -13.58 13.09
C GLU A 106 -3.63 -12.62 11.89
N PHE A 107 -4.70 -11.90 11.58
CA PHE A 107 -4.74 -10.90 10.49
C PHE A 107 -4.38 -9.50 10.96
N THR A 108 -3.99 -9.33 12.23
CA THR A 108 -3.82 -7.99 12.80
C THR A 108 -2.60 -7.26 12.27
N PHE A 109 -1.42 -7.88 12.19
CA PHE A 109 -0.21 -7.22 11.70
C PHE A 109 0.35 -7.92 10.46
N HIS A 110 0.64 -7.12 9.44
CA HIS A 110 1.24 -7.59 8.19
C HIS A 110 2.47 -6.76 7.83
N SER A 111 3.58 -7.45 7.59
CA SER A 111 4.86 -6.85 7.23
C SER A 111 5.13 -6.94 5.73
N LEU A 112 5.70 -5.87 5.18
CA LEU A 112 6.38 -5.87 3.89
C LEU A 112 7.88 -5.89 4.14
N LYS A 113 8.55 -6.94 3.67
CA LYS A 113 9.99 -7.11 3.79
C LYS A 113 10.67 -6.99 2.43
N ALA A 114 11.83 -6.33 2.41
CA ALA A 114 12.73 -6.31 1.27
C ALA A 114 14.14 -6.68 1.75
N HIS A 115 14.79 -7.63 1.08
CA HIS A 115 16.08 -8.19 1.50
C HIS A 115 16.10 -8.65 2.98
N GLY A 116 14.99 -9.24 3.43
CA GLY A 116 14.85 -9.78 4.79
C GLY A 116 14.64 -8.74 5.90
N LYS A 117 14.50 -7.44 5.57
CA LYS A 117 14.21 -6.37 6.54
C LYS A 117 12.82 -5.80 6.34
N VAL A 118 12.15 -5.41 7.42
CA VAL A 118 10.84 -4.74 7.33
C VAL A 118 11.06 -3.34 6.74
N VAL A 119 10.33 -3.03 5.67
CA VAL A 119 10.37 -1.72 4.99
C VAL A 119 9.03 -0.99 5.07
N GLY A 120 8.00 -1.65 5.58
CA GLY A 120 6.69 -1.09 5.85
C GLY A 120 5.76 -2.16 6.42
N TYR A 121 4.61 -1.73 6.94
CA TYR A 121 3.61 -2.62 7.51
C TYR A 121 2.24 -1.96 7.52
N PHE A 122 1.21 -2.78 7.78
CA PHE A 122 -0.10 -2.27 8.16
C PHE A 122 -0.70 -3.09 9.30
N SER A 123 -1.69 -2.49 9.99
CA SER A 123 -2.46 -3.14 11.03
C SER A 123 -3.97 -3.12 10.75
N LEU A 124 -4.65 -4.23 11.07
CA LEU A 124 -6.10 -4.40 10.94
C LEU A 124 -6.71 -4.86 12.26
N PHE A 125 -7.79 -4.20 12.66
CA PHE A 125 -8.51 -4.53 13.87
C PHE A 125 -9.97 -4.77 13.57
N ARG A 126 -10.56 -5.78 14.21
CA ARG A 126 -12.00 -5.83 14.46
C ARG A 126 -12.14 -5.40 15.90
N LEU A 127 -12.82 -4.29 16.13
CA LEU A 127 -13.01 -3.72 17.46
C LEU A 127 -14.45 -3.96 17.91
N THR A 128 -14.72 -3.80 19.20
CA THR A 128 -16.09 -3.66 19.69
C THR A 128 -16.74 -2.44 19.04
N ASP A 129 -18.04 -2.51 18.76
CA ASP A 129 -18.76 -1.40 18.11
C ASP A 129 -18.64 -0.11 18.93
N THR A 130 -18.75 -0.22 20.26
CA THR A 130 -18.58 0.91 21.19
C THR A 130 -17.21 1.56 21.06
N PHE A 131 -16.11 0.79 21.04
CA PHE A 131 -14.77 1.37 20.95
C PHE A 131 -14.47 1.93 19.55
N LEU A 132 -14.94 1.24 18.50
CA LEU A 132 -14.83 1.73 17.12
C LEU A 132 -15.53 3.09 16.98
N ASP A 133 -16.77 3.22 17.46
CA ASP A 133 -17.49 4.49 17.43
C ASP A 133 -16.73 5.60 18.16
N GLN A 134 -16.19 5.31 19.35
CA GLN A 134 -15.39 6.27 20.11
C GLN A 134 -14.12 6.72 19.36
N LEU A 135 -13.44 5.80 18.65
CA LEU A 135 -12.30 6.15 17.80
C LEU A 135 -12.73 7.07 16.64
N LEU A 136 -13.81 6.74 15.94
CA LEU A 136 -14.29 7.50 14.78
C LEU A 136 -14.78 8.91 15.16
N HIS A 137 -15.30 9.08 16.38
CA HIS A 137 -15.69 10.40 16.92
C HIS A 137 -14.53 11.15 17.58
N GLY A 138 -13.36 10.51 17.73
CA GLY A 138 -12.18 11.10 18.37
C GLY A 138 -12.30 11.24 19.88
N GLU A 139 -13.19 10.46 20.52
CA GLU A 139 -13.27 10.31 21.97
C GLU A 139 -12.12 9.44 22.51
N GLN A 140 -11.63 8.52 21.67
CA GLN A 140 -10.46 7.68 21.92
C GLN A 140 -9.41 7.84 20.81
N ILE A 141 -8.21 7.36 21.09
CA ILE A 141 -7.09 7.31 20.14
C ILE A 141 -6.58 5.86 20.01
N GLU A 142 -5.86 5.57 18.95
CA GLU A 142 -5.43 4.21 18.61
C GLU A 142 -4.52 3.61 19.69
N ARG A 143 -3.75 4.44 20.39
CA ARG A 143 -2.91 4.02 21.53
C ARG A 143 -3.72 3.45 22.71
N SER A 144 -5.02 3.73 22.82
CA SER A 144 -5.86 3.22 23.91
C SER A 144 -6.56 1.90 23.57
N ILE A 145 -6.39 1.35 22.36
CA ILE A 145 -6.88 0.01 22.02
C ILE A 145 -6.26 -0.98 23.01
N SER A 146 -7.10 -1.72 23.71
CA SER A 146 -6.69 -2.83 24.59
C SER A 146 -7.09 -4.17 24.01
N ILE A 147 -6.65 -5.26 24.64
CA ILE A 147 -7.03 -6.62 24.23
C ILE A 147 -8.53 -6.87 24.36
N ASP A 148 -9.20 -6.20 25.30
CA ASP A 148 -10.63 -6.36 25.56
C ASP A 148 -11.49 -5.67 24.49
N ASP A 149 -10.96 -4.61 23.88
CA ASP A 149 -11.60 -3.91 22.76
C ASP A 149 -11.48 -4.67 21.44
N MET A 150 -10.53 -5.60 21.34
CA MET A 150 -10.34 -6.40 20.14
C MET A 150 -11.28 -7.59 20.07
N LEU A 151 -11.74 -7.91 18.87
CA LEU A 151 -12.50 -9.10 18.55
C LEU A 151 -11.75 -9.92 17.49
N SER A 152 -11.89 -11.24 17.52
CA SER A 152 -11.37 -12.11 16.46
C SER A 152 -12.21 -11.97 15.19
N PHE A 153 -11.62 -12.17 14.01
CA PHE A 153 -12.38 -12.18 12.77
C PHE A 153 -13.23 -13.45 12.71
N THR A 154 -14.55 -13.31 12.56
CA THR A 154 -15.47 -14.45 12.46
C THR A 154 -16.00 -14.60 11.05
N ARG A 155 -16.34 -15.84 10.69
CA ARG A 155 -17.09 -16.13 9.46
C ARG A 155 -18.58 -16.05 9.78
N LEU A 156 -19.40 -15.83 8.75
CA LEU A 156 -20.87 -15.87 8.80
C LEU A 156 -21.57 -14.71 9.53
N GLU A 157 -20.86 -13.89 10.28
CA GLU A 157 -21.39 -12.67 10.91
C GLU A 157 -20.76 -11.43 10.26
N PRO A 158 -21.56 -10.42 9.87
CA PRO A 158 -21.03 -9.15 9.40
C PRO A 158 -20.17 -8.46 10.46
N PHE A 159 -19.05 -7.87 10.06
CA PHE A 159 -18.23 -7.02 10.94
C PHE A 159 -17.52 -5.91 10.16
N HIS A 160 -17.02 -4.93 10.91
CA HIS A 160 -16.21 -3.83 10.38
C HIS A 160 -14.72 -4.05 10.67
N ILE A 161 -13.87 -3.56 9.78
CA ILE A 161 -12.42 -3.53 9.96
C ILE A 161 -11.97 -2.09 10.17
N TYR A 162 -11.08 -1.87 11.12
CA TYR A 162 -10.35 -0.62 11.32
C TYR A 162 -8.89 -0.79 10.89
N ILE A 163 -8.44 0.03 9.94
CA ILE A 163 -7.02 0.17 9.58
C ILE A 163 -6.43 1.26 10.46
N ASP A 164 -5.61 0.85 11.42
CA ASP A 164 -4.93 1.72 12.37
C ASP A 164 -3.67 2.33 11.74
N VAL A 165 -2.80 1.49 11.16
CA VAL A 165 -1.57 1.95 10.50
C VAL A 165 -1.45 1.36 9.11
N LEU A 166 -0.99 2.18 8.17
CA LEU A 166 -0.36 1.76 6.91
C LEU A 166 0.83 2.69 6.67
N VAL A 167 2.04 2.16 6.78
CA VAL A 167 3.24 3.00 6.78
C VAL A 167 4.44 2.31 6.14
N THR A 168 5.29 3.10 5.48
CA THR A 168 6.62 2.68 5.01
C THR A 168 7.69 3.40 5.83
N ASP A 169 8.86 2.79 5.97
CA ASP A 169 9.97 3.40 6.71
C ASP A 169 10.30 4.81 6.18
N PRO A 170 10.19 5.87 7.01
CA PRO A 170 10.45 7.23 6.58
C PRO A 170 11.91 7.48 6.17
N LEU A 171 12.86 6.62 6.57
CA LEU A 171 14.27 6.72 6.18
C LEU A 171 14.53 6.29 4.72
N LEU A 172 13.57 5.62 4.09
CA LEU A 172 13.68 5.25 2.68
C LEU A 172 13.59 6.47 1.77
N SER A 173 14.22 6.37 0.59
CA SER A 173 14.08 7.39 -0.45
C SER A 173 12.61 7.55 -0.86
N HIS A 174 12.23 8.76 -1.28
CA HIS A 174 10.85 9.06 -1.67
C HIS A 174 10.31 8.10 -2.74
N HIS A 175 11.13 7.70 -3.72
CA HIS A 175 10.72 6.74 -4.75
C HIS A 175 10.41 5.36 -4.17
N LEU A 176 11.25 4.85 -3.27
CA LEU A 176 11.02 3.56 -2.61
C LEU A 176 9.81 3.60 -1.68
N ARG A 177 9.60 4.69 -0.93
CA ARG A 177 8.40 4.85 -0.10
C ARG A 177 7.13 4.77 -0.94
N ASN A 178 7.08 5.48 -2.07
CA ASN A 178 5.91 5.43 -2.95
C ASN A 178 5.69 4.04 -3.54
N LEU A 179 6.78 3.36 -3.96
CA LEU A 179 6.71 1.99 -4.45
C LEU A 179 6.14 1.04 -3.38
N TYR A 180 6.74 1.03 -2.19
CA TYR A 180 6.36 0.14 -1.09
C TYR A 180 4.98 0.46 -0.51
N ALA A 181 4.57 1.73 -0.50
CA ALA A 181 3.21 2.12 -0.12
C ALA A 181 2.18 1.54 -1.12
N GLY A 182 2.44 1.64 -2.42
CA GLY A 182 1.59 1.01 -3.44
C GLY A 182 1.51 -0.51 -3.30
N LEU A 183 2.64 -1.15 -2.98
CA LEU A 183 2.71 -2.59 -2.71
C LEU A 183 1.92 -2.98 -1.44
N LEU A 184 2.04 -2.24 -0.34
CA LEU A 184 1.25 -2.45 0.88
C LEU A 184 -0.24 -2.33 0.61
N VAL A 185 -0.67 -1.27 -0.08
CA VAL A 185 -2.08 -1.06 -0.45
C VAL A 185 -2.60 -2.20 -1.32
N SER A 186 -1.82 -2.62 -2.33
CA SER A 186 -2.18 -3.76 -3.19
C SER A 186 -2.33 -5.05 -2.38
N HIS A 187 -1.40 -5.33 -1.46
CA HIS A 187 -1.46 -6.51 -0.59
C HIS A 187 -2.65 -6.46 0.36
N LEU A 188 -2.92 -5.32 1.00
CA LEU A 188 -4.08 -5.11 1.85
C LEU A 188 -5.38 -5.47 1.12
N PHE A 189 -5.59 -4.94 -0.09
CA PHE A 189 -6.79 -5.27 -0.87
C PHE A 189 -6.85 -6.72 -1.32
N SER A 190 -5.69 -7.33 -1.64
CA SER A 190 -5.63 -8.77 -1.91
C SER A 190 -6.02 -9.60 -0.70
N LEU A 191 -5.60 -9.19 0.50
CA LEU A 191 -5.97 -9.83 1.77
C LEU A 191 -7.47 -9.69 2.04
N LEU A 192 -8.03 -8.48 1.95
CA LEU A 192 -9.47 -8.24 2.14
C LEU A 192 -10.33 -9.09 1.18
N ARG A 193 -9.93 -9.17 -0.09
CA ARG A 193 -10.59 -10.04 -1.07
C ARG A 193 -10.46 -11.52 -0.72
N SER A 194 -9.28 -11.95 -0.28
CA SER A 194 -9.07 -13.33 0.17
C SER A 194 -9.97 -13.67 1.35
N LEU A 195 -10.10 -12.78 2.34
CA LEU A 195 -11.00 -12.96 3.47
C LEU A 195 -12.46 -13.10 2.99
N GLN A 196 -12.95 -12.21 2.13
CA GLN A 196 -14.32 -12.34 1.60
C GLN A 196 -14.54 -13.64 0.84
N ASN A 197 -13.59 -14.05 -0.03
CA ASN A 197 -13.65 -15.32 -0.75
C ASN A 197 -13.66 -16.54 0.20
N ASN A 198 -13.16 -16.39 1.42
CA ASN A 198 -13.13 -17.43 2.45
C ASN A 198 -14.31 -17.33 3.45
N GLY A 199 -15.35 -16.55 3.13
CA GLY A 199 -16.60 -16.49 3.91
C GLY A 199 -16.58 -15.53 5.09
N TYR A 200 -15.61 -14.61 5.15
CA TYR A 200 -15.63 -13.50 6.10
C TYR A 200 -16.54 -12.39 5.56
N LEU A 201 -17.55 -12.01 6.34
CA LEU A 201 -18.53 -11.00 5.94
C LEU A 201 -18.07 -9.61 6.42
N ILE A 202 -17.14 -9.01 5.69
CA ILE A 202 -16.67 -7.65 6.00
C ILE A 202 -17.64 -6.66 5.37
N ASP A 203 -18.34 -5.86 6.17
CA ASP A 203 -19.29 -4.86 5.68
C ASP A 203 -18.55 -3.58 5.24
N LYS A 204 -17.71 -3.05 6.14
CA LYS A 204 -17.01 -1.78 5.94
C LYS A 204 -15.59 -1.82 6.47
N VAL A 205 -14.74 -1.02 5.84
CA VAL A 205 -13.39 -0.75 6.29
C VAL A 205 -13.28 0.73 6.64
N TYR A 206 -12.80 1.03 7.84
CA TYR A 206 -12.58 2.37 8.34
C TYR A 206 -11.10 2.66 8.48
N THR A 207 -10.71 3.93 8.33
CA THR A 207 -9.39 4.43 8.74
C THR A 207 -9.50 5.91 9.09
N ILE A 208 -8.52 6.41 9.84
CA ILE A 208 -8.41 7.82 10.19
C ILE A 208 -7.09 8.36 9.66
N THR A 209 -7.15 9.52 9.00
CA THR A 209 -5.97 10.21 8.48
C THR A 209 -5.77 11.53 9.22
N SER A 210 -4.51 11.95 9.33
CA SER A 210 -4.11 13.21 9.96
C SER A 210 -3.21 14.08 9.05
N THR A 211 -2.90 13.60 7.84
CA THR A 211 -2.02 14.28 6.88
C THR A 211 -2.67 14.36 5.50
N LYS A 212 -2.26 15.34 4.69
CA LYS A 212 -2.78 15.52 3.32
C LYS A 212 -2.36 14.36 2.41
N GLU A 213 -1.22 13.76 2.66
CA GLU A 213 -0.69 12.60 1.95
C GLU A 213 -1.56 11.38 2.22
N ALA A 214 -1.92 11.14 3.48
CA ALA A 214 -2.81 10.06 3.87
C ALA A 214 -4.25 10.28 3.32
N ASP A 215 -4.76 11.52 3.36
CA ASP A 215 -6.03 11.89 2.73
C ASP A 215 -6.06 11.56 1.24
N LYS A 216 -4.98 11.90 0.52
CA LYS A 216 -4.85 11.55 -0.90
C LYS A 216 -4.84 10.04 -1.06
N LEU A 217 -4.04 9.32 -0.27
CA LEU A 217 -3.95 7.87 -0.38
C LEU A 217 -5.31 7.19 -0.16
N ALA A 218 -6.05 7.57 0.88
CA ALA A 218 -7.38 7.04 1.17
C ALA A 218 -8.36 7.29 0.02
N ALA A 219 -8.40 8.53 -0.51
CA ALA A 219 -9.23 8.85 -1.66
C ALA A 219 -8.86 8.04 -2.92
N HIS A 220 -7.56 7.89 -3.22
CA HIS A 220 -7.10 7.09 -4.36
C HIS A 220 -7.38 5.59 -4.16
N ALA A 221 -7.42 5.12 -2.92
CA ALA A 221 -7.80 3.76 -2.55
C ALA A 221 -9.33 3.53 -2.56
N GLY A 222 -10.12 4.54 -2.94
CA GLY A 222 -11.57 4.43 -3.09
C GLY A 222 -12.37 4.66 -1.81
N PHE A 223 -11.73 5.08 -0.72
CA PHE A 223 -12.46 5.48 0.49
C PHE A 223 -13.19 6.79 0.26
N HIS A 224 -14.34 6.96 0.92
CA HIS A 224 -15.05 8.22 1.00
C HIS A 224 -14.90 8.85 2.38
N LYS A 225 -14.86 10.19 2.43
CA LYS A 225 -14.85 10.93 3.69
C LYS A 225 -16.20 10.77 4.39
N VAL A 226 -16.18 10.39 5.66
CA VAL A 226 -17.36 10.41 6.51
C VAL A 226 -17.48 11.81 7.11
N GLN A 227 -18.65 12.43 6.98
CA GLN A 227 -18.92 13.71 7.64
C GLN A 227 -19.17 13.44 9.14
N THR A 228 -18.11 13.42 9.94
CA THR A 228 -18.19 13.34 11.40
C THR A 228 -17.61 14.61 12.02
N SER A 229 -18.19 15.02 13.14
CA SER A 229 -17.58 16.03 14.00
C SER A 229 -16.58 15.33 14.93
N SER A 230 -15.36 15.08 14.44
CA SER A 230 -14.30 14.56 15.31
C SER A 230 -13.95 15.60 16.37
N LEU A 231 -13.88 15.18 17.63
CA LEU A 231 -13.43 16.04 18.74
C LEU A 231 -11.94 16.39 18.63
N THR A 232 -11.17 15.61 17.87
CA THR A 232 -9.75 15.87 17.64
C THR A 232 -9.54 16.66 16.35
N PRO A 233 -8.91 17.85 16.40
CA PRO A 233 -8.67 18.64 15.21
C PRO A 233 -7.77 17.89 14.21
N ASN A 234 -8.06 18.05 12.92
CA ASN A 234 -7.33 17.47 11.79
C ASN A 234 -7.43 15.95 11.61
N ARG A 235 -8.27 15.23 12.37
CA ARG A 235 -8.60 13.84 12.05
C ARG A 235 -9.74 13.80 11.03
N VAL A 236 -9.51 13.07 9.93
CA VAL A 236 -10.53 12.82 8.91
C VAL A 236 -10.87 11.34 8.92
N VAL A 237 -12.14 11.01 9.12
CA VAL A 237 -12.63 9.65 9.06
C VAL A 237 -12.91 9.27 7.61
N TRP A 238 -12.45 8.08 7.23
CA TRP A 238 -12.65 7.50 5.91
C TRP A 238 -13.34 6.14 6.05
N GLU A 239 -14.27 5.87 5.16
CA GLU A 239 -15.01 4.61 5.08
C GLU A 239 -14.89 4.04 3.66
N LEU A 240 -14.80 2.72 3.56
CA LEU A 240 -14.88 1.97 2.32
C LEU A 240 -15.91 0.84 2.50
N PRO A 241 -17.08 0.90 1.83
CA PRO A 241 -18.03 -0.20 1.82
C PRO A 241 -17.46 -1.35 0.99
N LEU A 242 -17.29 -2.52 1.60
CA LEU A 242 -16.62 -3.64 0.95
C LEU A 242 -17.64 -4.49 0.17
N CYS A 243 -18.22 -3.93 -0.88
CA CYS A 243 -19.09 -4.66 -1.80
C CYS A 243 -18.31 -5.24 -3.01
N GLU A 244 -18.91 -6.22 -3.69
CA GLU A 244 -18.28 -6.92 -4.82
C GLU A 244 -17.84 -5.96 -5.95
N GLN A 245 -18.62 -4.90 -6.19
CA GLN A 245 -18.34 -3.89 -7.21
C GLN A 245 -17.07 -3.05 -6.89
N HIS A 246 -16.82 -2.73 -5.62
CA HIS A 246 -15.62 -1.99 -5.21
C HIS A 246 -14.35 -2.84 -5.38
N LEU A 247 -14.41 -4.14 -5.03
CA LEU A 247 -13.27 -5.03 -5.24
C LEU A 247 -12.90 -5.20 -6.72
N GLN A 248 -13.90 -5.27 -7.61
CA GLN A 248 -13.66 -5.34 -9.06
C GLN A 248 -12.95 -4.07 -9.55
N THR A 249 -13.39 -2.90 -9.08
CA THR A 249 -12.78 -1.61 -9.42
C THR A 249 -11.33 -1.55 -8.96
N LEU A 250 -11.04 -1.99 -7.73
CA LEU A 250 -9.68 -2.02 -7.18
C LEU A 250 -8.79 -3.01 -7.93
N SER A 251 -9.31 -4.17 -8.35
CA SER A 251 -8.53 -5.16 -9.09
C SER A 251 -8.09 -4.68 -10.49
N SER A 252 -8.89 -3.84 -11.14
CA SER A 252 -8.56 -3.31 -12.47
C SER A 252 -7.55 -2.16 -12.41
N PHE A 253 -7.52 -1.40 -11.32
CA PHE A 253 -6.62 -0.26 -11.14
C PHE A 253 -5.14 -0.64 -11.02
N TRP A 254 -4.86 -1.81 -10.44
CA TRP A 254 -3.49 -2.27 -10.15
C TRP A 254 -2.95 -3.31 -11.15
N GLN A 255 -3.77 -3.72 -12.13
CA GLN A 255 -3.36 -4.62 -13.22
C GLN A 255 -2.94 -3.88 -14.52
N GLY A 256 -3.08 -2.54 -14.59
CA GLY A 256 -2.85 -1.72 -15.80
C GLY A 256 -1.50 -0.99 -15.85
#